data_AF-A0A2H0D095-F1
#
_entry.id   AF-A0A2H0D095-F1
#
_cell.length_a   1.000
_cell.length_b   1.000
_cell.length_c   1.000
_cell.angle_alpha   90.00
_cell.angle_beta   90.00
_cell.angle_gamma   90.00
#
_symmetry.space_group_name_H-M   'P 1'
#
loop_
_entity.id
_entity.type
_entity.pdbx_description
1 polymer ?
#
loop_
_entity_poly.entity_id
_entity_poly.type
_entity_poly.pdbx_seq_one_letter_code
_entity_poly.pdbx_strand_id
1 'polypeptide(L)'
;MGLSEKGETDLLFLKIEIFAGFDFCRSYKTEIIPVFKFNKSILIRTFDLPTLMATKLRAIFYRKWEKTAKGGKIIIHGKGRDYFDLWWYLDKGVNPNLKCLEGMKSKKDLKKKLLEIVYKLDSRSIRLDLEPLIENHAFIKNF
;
A
#
# COMPACT_ATOMS: atom_id res chain seq x y z
N MET A 1 23.69 5.96 0.82
CA MET A 1 23.43 4.64 1.44
C MET A 1 24.32 4.56 2.65
N GLY A 2 23.76 4.78 3.83
CA GLY A 2 24.50 4.62 5.08
C GLY A 2 24.76 3.14 5.28
N LEU A 3 26.04 2.76 5.21
CA LEU A 3 26.49 1.47 5.69
C LEU A 3 26.60 1.57 7.21
N SER A 4 26.28 0.47 7.90
CA SER A 4 26.31 0.29 9.35
C SER A 4 27.56 0.93 9.99
N GLU A 5 27.36 1.69 11.07
CA GLU A 5 28.45 2.10 11.96
C GLU A 5 28.78 0.99 12.96
N LYS A 6 30.04 0.98 13.44
CA LYS A 6 30.61 -0.07 14.31
C LYS A 6 29.65 -0.48 15.44
N GLY A 7 29.00 -1.63 15.26
CA GLY A 7 28.10 -2.24 16.25
C GLY A 7 26.86 -2.90 15.67
N GLU A 8 26.45 -2.56 14.44
CA GLU A 8 25.29 -3.23 13.80
C GLU A 8 25.72 -4.41 12.94
N THR A 9 24.95 -5.50 12.99
CA THR A 9 25.25 -6.75 12.27
C THR A 9 25.14 -6.56 10.76
N ASP A 10 26.08 -7.10 9.97
CA ASP A 10 26.03 -7.11 8.49
C ASP A 10 24.93 -8.02 7.90
N LEU A 11 23.97 -8.45 8.71
CA LEU A 11 22.91 -9.38 8.32
C LEU A 11 21.69 -8.63 7.79
N LEU A 12 21.42 -8.78 6.49
CA LEU A 12 20.16 -8.34 5.86
C LEU A 12 19.11 -9.44 5.99
N PHE A 13 18.05 -9.19 6.77
CA PHE A 13 16.89 -10.08 6.85
C PHE A 13 15.84 -9.68 5.80
N LEU A 14 15.74 -10.47 4.73
CA LEU A 14 14.73 -10.29 3.68
C LEU A 14 13.57 -11.26 3.88
N LYS A 15 12.36 -10.74 4.08
CA LYS A 15 11.12 -11.54 4.05
C LYS A 15 10.49 -11.45 2.67
N ILE A 16 10.42 -12.56 1.94
CA ILE A 16 9.69 -12.67 0.67
C ILE A 16 8.41 -13.46 0.92
N GLU A 17 7.26 -12.84 0.65
CA GLU A 17 5.95 -13.49 0.73
C GLU A 17 5.45 -13.75 -0.70
N ILE A 18 5.27 -15.02 -1.07
CA ILE A 18 4.73 -15.41 -2.37
C ILE A 18 3.25 -15.76 -2.17
N PHE A 19 2.36 -14.99 -2.80
CA PHE A 19 0.94 -15.25 -2.80
C PHE A 19 0.54 -15.95 -4.10
N ALA A 20 -0.01 -17.16 -4.00
CA ALA A 20 -0.49 -17.92 -5.15
C ALA A 20 -1.89 -17.48 -5.63
N GLY A 21 -2.65 -16.76 -4.80
CA GLY A 21 -4.03 -16.34 -5.09
C GLY A 21 -4.13 -14.95 -5.71
N PHE A 22 -4.41 -14.88 -7.01
CA PHE A 22 -4.85 -13.65 -7.70
C PHE A 22 -6.04 -13.97 -8.63
N ASP A 23 -7.09 -14.54 -8.07
CA ASP A 23 -8.29 -15.00 -8.77
C ASP A 23 -9.42 -13.96 -8.82
N PHE A 24 -9.40 -12.97 -7.91
CA PHE A 24 -10.43 -11.94 -7.79
C PHE A 24 -10.51 -10.98 -8.99
N CYS A 25 -9.43 -10.81 -9.75
CA CYS A 25 -9.45 -10.02 -10.98
C CYS A 25 -8.93 -10.83 -12.15
N ARG A 26 -9.77 -11.03 -13.17
CA ARG A 26 -9.39 -11.64 -14.45
C ARG A 26 -9.07 -10.62 -15.54
N SER A 27 -9.43 -9.36 -15.32
CA SER A 27 -9.23 -8.25 -16.28
C SER A 27 -7.98 -7.43 -15.98
N TYR A 28 -7.00 -7.99 -15.27
CA TYR A 28 -5.73 -7.33 -15.03
C TYR A 28 -4.94 -7.18 -16.35
N LYS A 29 -4.06 -6.20 -16.38
CA LYS A 29 -3.03 -6.11 -17.41
C LYS A 29 -1.66 -6.16 -16.73
N THR A 30 -0.67 -6.60 -17.49
CA THR A 30 0.71 -6.62 -17.05
C THR A 30 1.60 -5.86 -18.02
N GLU A 31 2.68 -5.33 -17.51
CA GLU A 31 3.73 -4.66 -18.27
C GLU A 31 5.11 -5.15 -17.80
N ILE A 32 6.13 -4.94 -18.64
CA ILE A 32 7.52 -5.24 -18.30
C ILE A 32 8.24 -3.91 -18.10
N ILE A 33 8.74 -3.68 -16.90
CA ILE A 33 9.50 -2.48 -16.54
C ILE A 33 10.98 -2.87 -16.44
N PRO A 34 11.86 -2.32 -17.30
CA PRO A 34 13.30 -2.48 -17.14
C PRO A 34 13.79 -1.61 -15.98
N VAL A 35 14.52 -2.20 -15.04
CA VAL A 35 15.14 -1.51 -13.90
C VAL A 35 16.64 -1.67 -13.98
N PHE A 36 17.34 -0.54 -14.01
CA PHE A 36 18.79 -0.46 -13.97
C PHE A 36 19.22 0.18 -12.65
N LYS A 37 19.75 -0.62 -11.73
CA LYS A 37 20.20 -0.13 -10.42
C LYS A 37 21.37 -0.97 -9.94
N PHE A 38 22.35 -0.33 -9.29
CA PHE A 38 23.54 -1.01 -8.75
C PHE A 38 24.35 -1.79 -9.79
N ASN A 39 24.46 -1.25 -11.02
CA ASN A 39 25.09 -1.94 -12.16
C ASN A 39 24.47 -3.32 -12.46
N LYS A 40 23.19 -3.49 -12.12
CA LYS A 40 22.38 -4.67 -12.46
C LYS A 40 21.19 -4.23 -13.30
N SER A 41 20.88 -5.07 -14.29
CA SER A 41 19.73 -4.91 -15.17
C SER A 41 18.73 -6.01 -14.87
N ILE A 42 17.50 -5.64 -14.53
CA ILE A 42 16.42 -6.57 -14.21
C ILE A 42 15.19 -6.18 -15.00
N LEU A 43 14.53 -7.17 -15.61
CA LEU A 43 13.22 -6.99 -16.24
C LEU A 43 12.15 -7.45 -15.25
N ILE A 44 11.30 -6.53 -14.81
CA ILE A 44 10.23 -6.82 -13.84
C ILE A 44 8.91 -6.89 -14.59
N ARG A 45 8.26 -8.06 -14.57
CA ARG A 45 6.86 -8.18 -14.99
C ARG A 45 5.97 -7.79 -13.81
N THR A 46 5.16 -6.76 -14.00
CA THR A 46 4.26 -6.23 -12.96
C THR A 46 2.86 -6.00 -13.53
N PHE A 47 1.86 -5.83 -12.68
CA PHE A 47 0.57 -5.29 -13.09
C PHE A 47 0.71 -3.84 -13.55
N ASP A 48 -0.16 -3.43 -14.47
CA ASP A 48 -0.27 -2.03 -14.86
C ASP A 48 -0.79 -1.16 -13.71
N LEU A 49 -0.49 0.13 -13.77
CA LEU A 49 -0.81 1.09 -12.70
C LEU A 49 -2.31 1.10 -12.30
N PRO A 50 -3.28 1.06 -13.25
CA PRO A 50 -4.70 0.92 -12.93
C PRO A 50 -5.06 -0.34 -12.13
N THR A 51 -4.45 -1.48 -12.48
CA THR A 51 -4.68 -2.73 -11.75
C THR A 51 -4.03 -2.66 -10.36
N LEU A 52 -2.81 -2.14 -10.25
CA LEU A 52 -2.14 -1.95 -8.95
C LEU A 52 -2.98 -1.09 -8.01
N MET A 53 -3.51 0.04 -8.49
CA MET A 53 -4.43 0.89 -7.72
C MET A 53 -5.69 0.12 -7.29
N ALA A 54 -6.27 -0.70 -8.16
CA ALA A 54 -7.44 -1.51 -7.82
C ALA A 54 -7.12 -2.53 -6.71
N THR A 55 -5.93 -3.15 -6.71
CA THR A 55 -5.52 -4.04 -5.61
C THR A 55 -5.41 -3.31 -4.27
N LYS A 56 -4.94 -2.05 -4.27
CA LYS A 56 -4.86 -1.20 -3.08
C LYS A 56 -6.25 -0.81 -2.55
N LEU A 57 -7.15 -0.42 -3.44
CA LEU A 57 -8.55 -0.15 -3.10
C LEU A 57 -9.23 -1.39 -2.50
N ARG A 58 -8.98 -2.58 -3.07
CA ARG A 58 -9.50 -3.84 -2.52
C ARG A 58 -8.95 -4.10 -1.11
N ALA A 59 -7.68 -3.84 -0.85
CA ALA A 59 -7.10 -3.94 0.48
C ALA A 59 -7.79 -2.99 1.47
N ILE A 60 -8.02 -1.73 1.09
CA ILE A 60 -8.75 -0.74 1.92
C ILE A 60 -10.18 -1.22 2.21
N PHE A 61 -10.85 -1.86 1.25
CA PHE A 61 -12.26 -2.25 1.38
C PHE A 61 -12.50 -3.49 2.22
N TYR A 62 -11.60 -4.47 2.15
CA TYR A 62 -11.91 -5.82 2.64
C TYR A 62 -10.89 -6.35 3.66
N ARG A 63 -9.70 -5.75 3.76
CA ARG A 63 -8.70 -6.23 4.71
C ARG A 63 -9.08 -5.77 6.12
N LYS A 64 -9.30 -6.72 7.02
CA LYS A 64 -9.20 -6.45 8.46
C LYS A 64 -7.71 -6.39 8.81
N TRP A 65 -7.21 -5.19 9.09
CA TRP A 65 -5.85 -5.00 9.57
C TRP A 65 -5.90 -4.27 10.90
N GLU A 66 -5.45 -4.97 11.94
CA GLU A 66 -5.42 -4.48 13.31
C GLU A 66 -4.04 -4.79 13.87
N LYS A 67 -3.38 -3.77 14.45
CA LYS A 67 -2.13 -3.97 15.18
C LYS A 67 -2.45 -4.01 16.66
N THR A 68 -1.95 -5.03 17.34
CA THR A 68 -2.16 -5.25 18.77
C THR A 68 -0.89 -4.92 19.55
N ALA A 69 -1.03 -4.20 20.66
CA ALA A 69 0.07 -3.96 21.59
C ALA A 69 0.45 -5.26 22.34
N LYS A 70 1.64 -5.27 22.95
CA LYS A 70 2.02 -6.28 23.94
C LYS A 70 1.03 -6.18 25.12
N GLY A 71 0.02 -7.07 25.15
CA GLY A 71 -1.10 -7.01 26.09
C GLY A 71 -2.50 -7.18 25.46
N GLY A 72 -2.61 -7.40 24.15
CA GLY A 72 -3.89 -7.76 23.52
C GLY A 72 -4.78 -6.58 23.12
N LYS A 73 -4.40 -5.34 23.46
CA LYS A 73 -5.15 -4.13 23.09
C LYS A 73 -4.85 -3.72 21.64
N ILE A 74 -5.89 -3.55 20.83
CA ILE A 74 -5.76 -3.03 19.47
C ILE A 74 -5.34 -1.54 19.57
N ILE A 75 -4.26 -1.19 18.86
CA ILE A 75 -3.66 0.14 18.87
C ILE A 75 -3.69 0.83 17.51
N ILE A 76 -3.88 0.08 16.43
CA ILE A 76 -4.01 0.65 15.08
C ILE A 76 -5.12 -0.09 14.34
N HIS A 77 -6.11 0.66 13.85
CA HIS A 77 -7.15 0.16 12.97
C HIS A 77 -6.88 0.64 11.54
N GLY A 78 -6.53 -0.29 10.66
CA GLY A 78 -6.21 0.00 9.27
C GLY A 78 -4.73 0.29 9.03
N LYS A 79 -4.26 -0.07 7.83
CA LYS A 79 -2.86 0.05 7.43
C LYS A 79 -2.66 1.38 6.71
N GLY A 80 -2.11 2.37 7.41
CA GLY A 80 -1.88 3.73 6.91
C GLY A 80 -1.19 3.79 5.54
N ARG A 81 -0.23 2.89 5.28
CA ARG A 81 0.44 2.77 3.97
C ARG A 81 -0.50 2.63 2.78
N ASP A 82 -1.58 1.85 2.90
CA ASP A 82 -2.48 1.65 1.77
C ASP A 82 -3.26 2.93 1.42
N TYR A 83 -3.51 3.81 2.40
CA TYR A 83 -4.10 5.14 2.18
C TYR A 83 -3.10 6.13 1.58
N PHE A 84 -1.82 6.07 1.99
CA PHE A 84 -0.77 6.86 1.36
C PHE A 84 -0.60 6.50 -0.12
N ASP A 85 -0.57 5.21 -0.43
CA ASP A 85 -0.52 4.74 -1.83
C ASP A 85 -1.74 5.24 -2.61
N LEU A 86 -2.95 5.16 -2.02
CA LEU A 86 -4.16 5.68 -2.66
C LEU A 86 -4.06 7.18 -2.97
N TRP A 87 -3.59 7.99 -2.01
CA TRP A 87 -3.34 9.41 -2.25
C TRP A 87 -2.37 9.62 -3.42
N TRP A 88 -1.26 8.88 -3.46
CA TRP A 88 -0.29 8.96 -4.53
C TRP A 88 -0.89 8.61 -5.91
N TYR A 89 -1.72 7.56 -6.00
CA TYR A 89 -2.42 7.23 -7.25
C TYR A 89 -3.36 8.35 -7.70
N LEU A 90 -4.09 8.95 -6.77
CA LEU A 90 -5.02 10.04 -7.05
C LEU A 90 -4.29 11.31 -7.50
N ASP A 91 -3.17 11.65 -6.85
CA ASP A 91 -2.29 12.76 -7.24
C ASP A 91 -1.77 12.59 -8.68
N LYS A 92 -1.43 11.36 -9.07
CA LYS A 92 -1.03 11.02 -10.44
C LYS A 92 -2.18 10.97 -11.44
N GLY A 93 -3.43 11.21 -11.02
CA GLY A 93 -4.61 11.13 -11.88
C GLY A 93 -4.91 9.71 -12.38
N VAL A 94 -4.42 8.68 -11.69
CA VAL A 94 -4.62 7.29 -12.09
C VAL A 94 -6.07 6.89 -11.86
N ASN A 95 -6.68 6.29 -12.88
CA ASN A 95 -8.00 5.69 -12.75
C ASN A 95 -7.85 4.19 -12.46
N PRO A 96 -8.51 3.66 -11.42
CA PRO A 96 -8.39 2.25 -11.09
C PRO A 96 -9.09 1.38 -12.13
N ASN A 97 -8.61 0.15 -12.29
CA ASN A 97 -9.30 -0.88 -13.04
C ASN A 97 -10.58 -1.30 -12.31
N LEU A 98 -11.71 -0.68 -12.64
CA LEU A 98 -13.01 -0.96 -11.99
C LEU A 98 -13.45 -2.42 -12.12
N LYS A 99 -13.01 -3.14 -13.17
CA LYS A 99 -13.31 -4.57 -13.34
C LYS A 99 -12.64 -5.45 -12.29
N CYS A 100 -11.62 -4.94 -11.60
CA CYS A 100 -10.97 -5.62 -10.48
C CYS A 100 -11.60 -5.27 -9.12
N LEU A 101 -12.71 -4.53 -9.08
CA LEU A 101 -13.37 -4.10 -7.84
C LEU A 101 -14.77 -4.71 -7.72
N GLU A 102 -14.90 -5.66 -6.78
CA GLU A 102 -16.16 -6.37 -6.51
C GLU A 102 -17.28 -5.38 -6.11
N GLY A 103 -18.42 -5.48 -6.80
CA GLY A 103 -19.59 -4.63 -6.53
C GLY A 103 -19.50 -3.19 -7.01
N MET A 104 -18.44 -2.81 -7.75
CA MET A 104 -18.27 -1.45 -8.28
C MET A 104 -18.63 -1.39 -9.76
N LYS A 105 -19.78 -0.79 -10.08
CA LYS A 105 -20.23 -0.61 -11.47
C LYS A 105 -19.79 0.72 -12.06
N SER A 106 -19.56 1.73 -11.22
CA SER A 106 -19.20 3.07 -11.65
C SER A 106 -18.19 3.75 -10.72
N LYS A 107 -17.54 4.80 -11.23
CA LYS A 107 -16.71 5.70 -10.40
C LYS A 107 -17.52 6.36 -9.26
N LYS A 108 -18.84 6.54 -9.45
CA LYS A 108 -19.73 7.12 -8.44
C LYS A 108 -19.88 6.17 -7.24
N ASP A 109 -20.07 4.88 -7.50
CA ASP A 109 -20.15 3.85 -6.46
C ASP A 109 -18.83 3.75 -5.68
N LEU A 110 -17.72 3.79 -6.43
CA LEU A 110 -16.38 3.78 -5.86
C LEU A 110 -16.16 4.96 -4.92
N LYS A 111 -16.47 6.18 -5.38
CA LYS A 111 -16.35 7.41 -4.58
C LYS A 111 -17.19 7.32 -3.31
N LYS A 112 -18.43 6.82 -3.41
CA LYS A 112 -19.33 6.67 -2.26
C LYS A 112 -18.72 5.75 -1.19
N LYS A 113 -18.30 4.54 -1.58
CA LYS A 113 -17.70 3.57 -0.63
C LYS A 113 -16.39 4.09 -0.03
N LEU A 114 -15.57 4.76 -0.84
CA LEU A 114 -14.33 5.36 -0.34
C LEU A 114 -14.60 6.42 0.73
N LEU A 115 -15.55 7.32 0.50
CA LEU A 115 -15.92 8.34 1.48
C LEU A 115 -16.42 7.70 2.78
N GLU A 116 -17.27 6.67 2.71
CA GLU A 116 -17.75 5.95 3.90
C GLU A 116 -16.63 5.36 4.75
N ILE A 117 -15.54 4.90 4.12
CA ILE A 117 -14.36 4.36 4.82
C ILE A 117 -13.49 5.48 5.38
N VAL A 118 -13.22 6.51 4.59
CA VAL A 118 -12.39 7.65 5.00
C VAL A 118 -13.01 8.39 6.18
N TYR A 119 -14.34 8.53 6.23
CA TYR A 119 -15.02 9.15 7.38
C TYR A 119 -14.90 8.36 8.68
N LYS A 120 -14.67 7.05 8.60
CA LYS A 120 -14.49 6.18 9.78
C LYS A 120 -13.01 6.01 10.15
N LEU A 121 -12.11 6.62 9.38
CA LEU A 121 -10.69 6.42 9.52
C LEU A 121 -10.16 7.24 10.70
N ASP A 122 -9.43 6.57 11.59
CA ASP A 122 -8.71 7.21 12.68
C ASP A 122 -7.36 7.74 12.17
N SER A 123 -7.21 9.07 12.10
CA SER A 123 -5.98 9.71 11.66
C SER A 123 -4.77 9.33 12.52
N ARG A 124 -4.98 9.06 13.81
CA ARG A 124 -3.93 8.58 14.71
C ARG A 124 -3.39 7.23 14.28
N SER A 125 -4.27 6.32 13.87
CA SER A 125 -3.90 4.99 13.36
C SER A 125 -3.07 5.10 12.07
N ILE A 126 -3.44 5.99 11.14
CA ILE A 126 -2.63 6.24 9.93
C ILE A 126 -1.23 6.73 10.31
N ARG A 127 -1.17 7.73 11.19
CA ARG A 127 0.09 8.35 11.62
C ARG A 127 1.03 7.31 12.22
N LEU A 128 0.54 6.47 13.13
CA LEU A 128 1.34 5.44 13.80
C LEU A 128 1.85 4.35 12.85
N ASP A 129 1.18 4.07 11.73
CA ASP A 129 1.67 3.12 10.71
C ASP A 129 2.69 3.74 9.74
N LEU A 130 2.55 5.04 9.43
CA LEU A 130 3.45 5.75 8.52
C LEU A 130 4.72 6.26 9.21
N GLU A 131 4.63 6.63 10.49
CA GLU A 131 5.71 7.28 11.22
C GLU A 131 7.04 6.50 11.25
N PRO A 132 7.06 5.17 11.41
CA PRO A 132 8.30 4.39 11.36
C PRO A 132 8.96 4.31 9.98
N LEU A 133 8.30 4.79 8.91
CA LEU A 133 8.74 4.63 7.51
C LEU A 133 9.25 5.92 6.89
N ILE A 134 9.19 7.02 7.63
CA ILE A 134 9.60 8.34 7.15
C ILE A 134 10.86 8.71 7.91
N GLU A 135 11.98 8.83 7.19
CA GLU A 135 13.28 9.20 7.75
C GLU A 135 13.24 10.57 8.44
N ASN A 136 12.40 11.50 7.95
CA ASN A 136 12.23 12.82 8.53
C ASN A 136 10.90 12.96 9.30
N HIS A 137 10.97 12.79 10.62
CA HIS A 137 9.81 12.88 11.51
C HIS A 137 9.09 14.25 11.52
N ALA A 138 9.70 15.32 10.99
CA ALA A 138 9.05 16.63 10.88
C ALA A 138 7.91 16.66 9.85
N PHE A 139 7.93 15.79 8.84
CA PHE A 139 6.88 15.70 7.81
C PHE A 139 5.55 15.17 8.36
N ILE A 140 5.59 14.36 9.43
CA ILE A 140 4.42 13.66 9.98
C ILE A 140 3.60 14.56 10.92
N LYS A 141 4.23 15.55 11.55
CA LYS A 141 3.54 16.46 12.49
C LYS A 141 2.49 17.34 11.81
N ASN A 142 2.54 17.47 10.48
CA ASN A 142 1.69 18.37 9.68
C ASN A 142 0.75 17.62 8.71
N PHE A 143 0.59 16.29 8.87
CA PHE A 143 -0.27 15.45 8.03
C PHE A 143 -1.65 15.20 8.66
#